data_AF-A0A7J4L862-F1
#
_entry.id   AF-A0A7J4L862-F1
#
_cell.length_a   1.000
_cell.length_b   1.000
_cell.length_c   1.000
_cell.angle_alpha   90.00
_cell.angle_beta   90.00
_cell.angle_gamma   90.00
#
_symmetry.space_group_name_H-M   'P 1'
#
loop_
_entity.id
_entity.type
_entity.pdbx_description
1 polymer ?
#
loop_
_entity_poly.entity_id
_entity_poly.type
_entity_poly.pdbx_seq_one_letter_code
_entity_poly.pdbx_strand_id
1 'polypeptide(L)' 'MARKPFGGMMIKPDANLAKIIGSSSVPPSGMTKKLWGYIKSHKLMRK' A
#
# COMPACT_ATOMS: atom_id res chain seq x y z
N MET A 1 -7.69 7.43 20.26
CA MET A 1 -8.61 7.19 19.12
C MET A 1 -7.89 6.40 18.02
N ALA A 2 -8.22 5.12 17.83
CA ALA A 2 -7.87 4.44 16.57
C ALA A 2 -8.70 5.09 15.45
N ARG A 3 -8.03 5.75 14.50
CA ARG A 3 -8.69 6.37 13.35
C ARG A 3 -9.46 5.27 12.61
N LYS A 4 -10.79 5.37 12.59
CA LYS A 4 -11.67 4.44 11.88
C LYS A 4 -11.15 4.29 10.44
N PRO A 5 -10.77 3.08 9.99
CA PRO A 5 -10.35 2.92 8.61
C PRO A 5 -11.51 3.36 7.72
N PHE A 6 -11.25 4.31 6.82
CA PHE A 6 -12.23 4.76 5.84
C PHE A 6 -12.70 3.55 5.02
N GLY A 7 -13.95 3.14 5.23
CA GLY A 7 -14.65 2.10 4.47
C GLY A 7 -14.07 0.70 4.60
N GLY A 8 -14.91 -0.31 4.86
CA GLY A 8 -14.53 -1.73 4.94
C GLY A 8 -14.04 -2.37 3.63
N MET A 9 -13.52 -1.57 2.70
CA MET A 9 -13.01 -2.04 1.41
C MET A 9 -11.56 -2.49 1.58
N MET A 10 -11.37 -3.79 1.80
CA MET A 10 -10.06 -4.40 1.89
C MET A 10 -9.57 -4.75 0.49
N ILE A 11 -8.39 -4.25 0.11
CA ILE A 11 -7.80 -4.51 -1.21
C ILE A 11 -6.90 -5.75 -1.08
N LYS A 12 -7.09 -6.71 -2.00
CA LYS A 12 -6.15 -7.81 -2.20
C LYS A 12 -5.19 -7.42 -3.33
N PRO A 13 -3.88 -7.26 -3.04
CA PRO A 13 -2.93 -6.91 -4.07
C PRO A 13 -2.70 -8.09 -5.02
N ASP A 14 -2.54 -7.75 -6.30
CA ASP A 14 -2.14 -8.70 -7.34
C ASP A 14 -0.71 -9.21 -7.10
N ALA A 15 -0.31 -10.32 -7.72
CA ALA A 15 0.97 -11.00 -7.45
C ALA A 15 2.19 -10.05 -7.58
N ASN A 16 2.18 -9.16 -8.57
CA ASN A 16 3.25 -8.18 -8.77
C ASN A 16 3.27 -7.11 -7.67
N LEU A 17 2.10 -6.65 -7.25
CA LEU A 17 1.98 -5.65 -6.20
C LEU A 17 2.26 -6.24 -4.82
N ALA A 18 1.90 -7.51 -4.60
CA ALA A 18 2.17 -8.26 -3.38
C ALA A 18 3.68 -8.42 -3.12
N LYS A 19 4.53 -8.48 -4.16
CA LYS A 19 6.00 -8.43 -4.01
C LYS A 19 6.48 -7.11 -3.39
N ILE A 20 5.73 -6.03 -3.57
CA ILE A 20 6.09 -4.67 -3.11
C ILE A 20 5.51 -4.38 -1.73
N ILE A 21 4.22 -4.66 -1.52
CA ILE A 21 3.49 -4.27 -0.30
C ILE A 21 3.14 -5.45 0.63
N GLY A 22 3.41 -6.69 0.21
CA GLY A 22 3.01 -7.94 0.86
C GLY A 22 1.64 -8.46 0.39
N SER A 23 1.42 -9.77 0.50
CA SER A 23 0.18 -10.45 0.07
C SER A 23 -1.00 -10.30 1.04
N SER A 24 -0.82 -9.60 2.15
CA SER A 24 -1.89 -9.39 3.13
C SER A 24 -2.95 -8.43 2.58
N SER A 25 -4.22 -8.72 2.85
CA SER A 25 -5.30 -7.80 2.50
C SER A 25 -5.14 -6.52 3.33
N VAL A 26 -4.96 -5.40 2.64
CA VAL A 26 -4.64 -4.10 3.25
C VAL A 26 -5.72 -3.08 2.95
N PRO A 27 -5.97 -2.12 3.87
CA PRO A 27 -6.81 -0.98 3.57
C PRO A 27 -6.13 -0.09 2.51
N PRO A 28 -6.89 0.69 1.72
CA PRO A 28 -6.35 1.57 0.66
C PRO A 28 -5.30 2.55 1.20
N SER A 29 -5.49 3.07 2.41
CA SER A 29 -4.54 3.97 3.08
C SER A 29 -3.21 3.30 3.42
N GLY A 30 -3.22 2.00 3.76
CA GLY A 30 -2.03 1.20 4.01
C GLY A 30 -1.30 0.84 2.72
N MET A 31 -2.05 0.54 1.67
CA MET A 31 -1.51 0.27 0.33
C MET A 31 -0.73 1.46 -0.21
N THR A 32 -1.34 2.65 -0.21
CA THR A 32 -0.69 3.89 -0.71
C THR A 32 0.58 4.21 0.08
N LYS A 33 0.58 4.04 1.42
CA LYS A 33 1.78 4.26 2.25
C LYS A 33 2.94 3.32 1.89
N LYS A 34 2.66 2.02 1.78
CA LYS A 34 3.68 1.02 1.44
C LYS A 34 4.23 1.25 0.02
N LEU A 35 3.35 1.56 -0.94
CA LEU A 35 3.73 1.85 -2.31
C LEU A 35 4.62 3.11 -2.40
N TRP A 36 4.24 4.18 -1.70
CA TRP A 36 5.06 5.40 -1.61
C TRP A 36 6.42 5.15 -0.95
N GLY A 37 6.47 4.29 0.08
CA GLY A 37 7.73 3.86 0.69
C GLY A 37 8.63 3.18 -0.33
N TYR A 38 8.10 2.20 -1.07
CA TYR A 38 8.85 1.50 -2.10
C TYR A 38 9.38 2.44 -3.19
N ILE A 39 8.51 3.31 -3.73
CA ILE A 39 8.85 4.28 -4.78
C ILE A 39 9.99 5.21 -4.32
N LYS A 40 9.94 5.71 -3.08
CA LYS A 40 10.98 6.57 -2.51
C LYS A 40 12.30 5.83 -2.28
N SER A 41 12.25 4.63 -1.70
CA SER A 41 13.43 3.80 -1.46
C SER A 41 14.15 3.42 -2.75
N HIS A 42 13.40 3.20 -3.84
CA HIS A 42 13.95 2.85 -5.14
C HIS A 42 14.23 4.08 -6.04
N LYS A 43 14.04 5.30 -5.53
CA LYS A 43 14.22 6.56 -6.28
C LYS A 43 13.47 6.56 -7.62
N LEU A 44 12.29 5.94 -7.67
CA LEU A 44 11.46 5.82 -8.87
C LEU A 44 10.68 7.09 -9.20
N MET A 45 10.70 8.09 -8.32
CA MET A 45 10.18 9.42 -8.64
C MET A 45 11.17 10.17 -9.50
N ARG A 46 10.74 10.58 -10.69
CA ARG A 46 11.37 11.71 -11.38
C ARG A 46 11.11 12.99 -10.60
N LYS A 47 12.10 13.87 -10.61
CA LYS A 47 12.01 15.23 -10.08
C LYS A 47 11.23 16.12 -11.04
#